data_AF-A0A3C7VZN5-F1
#
_entry.id   AF-A0A3C7VZN5-F1
#
_cell.length_a   1.000
_cell.length_b   1.000
_cell.length_c   1.000
_cell.angle_alpha   90.00
_cell.angle_beta   90.00
_cell.angle_gamma   90.00
#
_symmetry.space_group_name_H-M   'P 1'
#
loop_
_entity.id
_entity.type
_entity.pdbx_description
1 polymer ?
#
loop_
_entity_poly.entity_id
_entity_poly.type
_entity_poly.pdbx_seq_one_letter_code
_entity_poly.pdbx_strand_id
1 'polypeptide(L)'
;MAACAAGELVIPHERPLLPCRFLARYDRFIASVELDGEVVDAHCVNPGRMEGLVHPGARAWVSAAPARSKRKLRYTLELLEIEGRYVGANTVVPNRLAEILVREGCVPGLKRFRSLAREVRYGENSRIDLLLEQGSRRHPVRHYVEVKNCHLVYPDGGAYFPDSVSVRAAGHLRELAAVVAAGDKATVLFTVQREDARFLRPSRLHDPTFAEAATEAAAAGVRFRAVTIAPRPDGFHYLGPLPVRLGPYPTAPLEPFRDALAPFSGWRRRGGRG
;
A
#
# COMPACT_ATOMS: atom_id res chain seq x y z
N MET A 1 20.20 -17.21 2.25
CA MET A 1 19.66 -15.97 2.86
C MET A 1 18.89 -16.36 4.10
N ALA A 2 19.41 -15.99 5.27
CA ALA A 2 18.68 -16.07 6.53
C ALA A 2 17.39 -15.24 6.42
N ALA A 3 16.38 -15.52 7.25
CA ALA A 3 15.21 -14.66 7.31
C ALA A 3 15.63 -13.34 7.94
N CYS A 4 15.34 -12.23 7.26
CA CYS A 4 15.45 -10.88 7.80
C CYS A 4 14.59 -10.78 9.07
N ALA A 5 15.18 -10.41 10.20
CA ALA A 5 14.46 -10.33 11.47
C ALA A 5 13.67 -9.01 11.55
N ALA A 6 12.58 -9.03 12.32
CA ALA A 6 11.79 -7.83 12.56
C ALA A 6 12.62 -6.75 13.26
N GLY A 7 12.52 -5.50 12.81
CA GLY A 7 13.20 -4.34 13.39
C GLY A 7 14.64 -4.13 12.93
N GLU A 8 15.23 -5.03 12.15
CA GLU A 8 16.63 -4.93 11.71
C GLU A 8 16.81 -4.14 10.41
N LEU A 9 15.75 -3.99 9.61
CA LEU A 9 15.82 -3.30 8.32
C LEU A 9 15.06 -1.97 8.36
N VAL A 10 15.80 -0.88 8.16
CA VAL A 10 15.27 0.46 7.94
C VAL A 10 15.58 0.88 6.50
N ILE A 11 14.53 1.18 5.74
CA ILE A 11 14.65 1.65 4.37
C ILE A 11 14.50 3.17 4.37
N PRO A 12 15.53 3.96 4.03
CA PRO A 12 15.44 5.40 4.08
C PRO A 12 14.48 5.94 3.00
N HIS A 13 13.89 7.09 3.31
CA HIS A 13 13.25 7.93 2.31
C HIS A 13 14.25 8.31 1.22
N GLU A 14 13.78 8.47 -0.02
CA GLU A 14 14.66 8.88 -1.12
C GLU A 14 15.21 10.30 -0.93
N ARG A 15 14.49 11.12 -0.16
CA ARG A 15 14.80 12.51 0.16
C ARG A 15 14.43 12.78 1.62
N PRO A 16 15.12 13.73 2.28
CA PRO A 16 14.72 14.20 3.60
C PRO A 16 13.27 14.68 3.61
N LEU A 17 12.58 14.40 4.71
CA LEU A 17 11.21 14.82 4.91
C LEU A 17 11.15 16.13 5.69
N LEU A 18 10.32 17.05 5.21
CA LEU A 18 10.05 18.33 5.85
C LEU A 18 8.76 18.23 6.68
N PRO A 19 8.79 18.52 7.99
CA PRO A 19 7.59 18.51 8.82
C PRO A 19 6.65 19.66 8.44
N CYS A 20 5.36 19.41 8.44
CA CYS A 20 4.33 20.40 8.14
C CYS A 20 3.01 20.11 8.91
N ARG A 21 2.02 20.97 8.74
CA ARG A 21 0.63 20.71 9.17
C ARG A 21 -0.23 20.45 7.94
N PHE A 22 -0.95 19.34 7.94
CA PHE A 22 -1.92 19.05 6.88
C PHE A 22 -3.16 19.93 7.06
N LEU A 23 -3.61 20.62 6.02
CA LEU A 23 -4.76 21.52 6.10
C LEU A 23 -5.99 20.92 5.41
N ALA A 24 -5.82 20.46 4.18
CA ALA A 24 -6.92 19.89 3.39
C ALA A 24 -6.40 19.11 2.17
N ARG A 25 -7.26 18.24 1.64
CA ARG A 25 -7.06 17.56 0.36
C ARG A 25 -8.12 17.99 -0.65
N TYR A 26 -7.66 18.39 -1.83
CA TYR A 26 -8.49 18.86 -2.94
C TYR A 26 -8.26 18.04 -4.20
N ASP A 27 -9.31 17.96 -5.01
CA ASP A 27 -9.27 17.48 -6.39
C ASP A 27 -8.46 16.18 -6.55
N ARG A 28 -8.58 15.31 -5.54
CA ARG A 28 -7.87 14.02 -5.37
C ARG A 28 -6.36 14.12 -5.16
N PHE A 29 -5.67 14.98 -5.92
CA PHE A 29 -4.21 14.96 -6.08
C PHE A 29 -3.48 16.17 -5.48
N ILE A 30 -4.19 17.04 -4.76
CA ILE A 30 -3.63 18.23 -4.13
C ILE A 30 -3.84 18.13 -2.63
N ALA A 31 -2.78 18.30 -1.85
CA ALA A 31 -2.84 18.46 -0.41
C ALA A 31 -2.27 19.83 -0.05
N SER A 32 -3.09 20.70 0.54
CA SER A 32 -2.61 21.98 1.07
C SER A 32 -2.04 21.72 2.47
N VAL A 33 -0.84 22.24 2.72
CA VAL A 33 -0.12 22.08 3.99
C VAL A 33 0.45 23.43 4.42
N GLU A 34 0.59 23.63 5.73
CA GLU A 34 1.36 24.74 6.30
C GLU A 34 2.78 24.24 6.55
N LEU A 35 3.75 24.80 5.83
CA LEU A 35 5.17 24.47 5.90
C LEU A 35 5.93 25.77 6.20
N ASP A 36 6.67 25.80 7.31
CA ASP A 36 7.44 26.96 7.78
C ASP A 36 6.61 28.27 7.86
N GLY A 37 5.33 28.15 8.27
CA GLY A 37 4.40 29.28 8.40
C GLY A 37 3.68 29.68 7.11
N GLU A 38 4.03 29.07 5.97
CA GLU A 38 3.45 29.37 4.66
C GLU A 38 2.51 28.23 4.20
N VAL A 39 1.38 28.60 3.59
CA VAL A 39 0.46 27.62 3.00
C VAL A 39 0.93 27.26 1.59
N VAL A 40 1.29 26.00 1.38
CA VAL A 40 1.78 25.47 0.10
C VAL A 40 0.96 24.26 -0.35
N ASP A 41 0.85 24.08 -1.66
CA ASP A 41 0.26 22.88 -2.25
C ASP A 41 1.32 21.79 -2.51
N ALA A 42 1.09 20.62 -1.94
CA ALA A 42 1.82 19.39 -2.19
C ALA A 42 1.01 18.46 -3.11
N HIS A 43 1.72 17.62 -3.87
CA HIS A 43 1.10 16.55 -4.62
C HIS A 43 0.69 15.41 -3.68
N CYS A 44 -0.59 15.07 -3.68
CA CYS A 44 -1.08 13.84 -3.07
C CYS A 44 -1.09 12.73 -4.13
N VAL A 45 -0.16 11.79 -4.04
CA VAL A 45 0.00 10.73 -5.05
C VAL A 45 -1.12 9.69 -4.95
N ASN A 46 -1.75 9.58 -3.77
CA ASN A 46 -2.79 8.60 -3.50
C ASN A 46 -4.06 8.92 -4.32
N PRO A 47 -4.50 8.03 -5.21
CA PRO A 47 -5.75 8.21 -5.94
C PRO A 47 -6.98 7.70 -5.16
N GLY A 48 -6.79 6.99 -4.05
CA GLY A 48 -7.86 6.42 -3.25
C GLY A 48 -8.56 7.44 -2.35
N ARG A 49 -9.52 6.95 -1.55
CA ARG A 49 -10.24 7.80 -0.59
C ARG A 49 -9.34 8.23 0.55
N MET A 50 -8.29 7.48 0.88
CA MET A 50 -7.46 7.74 2.07
C MET A 50 -8.35 7.73 3.32
N GLU A 51 -9.14 6.66 3.47
CA GLU A 51 -10.12 6.55 4.55
C GLU A 51 -9.46 6.76 5.93
N GLY A 52 -9.96 7.73 6.69
CA GLY A 52 -9.44 8.08 8.01
C GLY A 52 -8.06 8.75 8.02
N LEU A 53 -7.54 9.26 6.90
CA LEU A 53 -6.26 9.98 6.86
C LEU A 53 -6.38 11.48 6.61
N VAL A 54 -7.56 11.98 6.27
CA VAL A 54 -7.79 13.37 5.84
C VAL A 54 -8.20 14.21 7.05
N HIS A 55 -7.29 14.39 7.99
CA HIS A 55 -7.49 15.14 9.24
C HIS A 55 -6.84 16.54 9.18
N PRO A 56 -7.59 17.63 8.97
CA PRO A 56 -7.06 18.99 9.09
C PRO A 56 -6.39 19.23 10.45
N GLY A 57 -5.23 19.88 10.44
CA GLY A 57 -4.39 20.13 11.61
C GLY A 57 -3.44 18.98 11.97
N ALA A 58 -3.56 17.80 11.36
CA ALA A 58 -2.65 16.68 11.62
C ALA A 58 -1.20 17.04 11.31
N ARG A 59 -0.27 16.45 12.06
CA ARG A 59 1.16 16.52 11.70
C ARG A 59 1.35 15.73 10.41
N ALA A 60 2.12 16.28 9.49
CA ALA A 60 2.40 15.66 8.22
C ALA A 60 3.84 15.90 7.80
N TRP A 61 4.27 15.17 6.78
CA TRP A 61 5.60 15.29 6.21
C TRP A 61 5.52 15.31 4.70
N VAL A 62 6.31 16.20 4.09
CA VAL A 62 6.44 16.31 2.64
C VAL A 62 7.87 16.12 2.20
N SER A 63 8.07 15.59 0.99
CA SER A 63 9.37 15.63 0.31
C SER A 63 9.41 16.77 -0.71
N ALA A 64 10.53 17.46 -0.80
CA ALA A 64 10.75 18.50 -1.81
C ALA A 64 11.13 17.88 -3.16
N ALA A 65 10.53 18.36 -4.25
CA ALA A 65 10.93 18.02 -5.61
C ALA A 65 12.42 18.36 -5.83
N PRO A 66 13.16 17.59 -6.67
CA PRO A 66 14.56 17.88 -6.96
C PRO A 66 14.75 19.34 -7.40
N ALA A 67 15.90 19.95 -7.07
CA ALA A 67 16.14 21.38 -7.30
C ALA A 67 15.86 21.83 -8.75
N ARG A 68 16.18 20.99 -9.74
CA ARG A 68 15.98 21.24 -11.18
C ARG A 68 14.63 20.75 -11.73
N SER A 69 13.69 20.39 -10.87
CA SER A 69 12.37 19.89 -11.30
C SER A 69 11.52 21.01 -11.87
N LYS A 70 10.89 20.76 -13.03
CA LYS A 70 9.91 21.66 -13.67
C LYS A 70 8.47 21.44 -13.17
N ARG A 71 8.28 20.62 -12.12
CA ARG A 71 6.95 20.33 -11.55
C ARG A 71 6.34 21.60 -10.94
N LYS A 72 5.06 21.84 -11.22
CA LYS A 72 4.29 22.94 -10.59
C LYS A 72 4.18 22.76 -9.07
N LEU A 73 3.80 21.56 -8.63
CA LEU A 73 3.78 21.20 -7.21
C LEU A 73 5.20 20.80 -6.78
N ARG A 74 5.82 21.66 -5.96
CA ARG A 74 7.20 21.50 -5.48
C ARG A 74 7.34 20.52 -4.33
N TYR A 75 6.23 20.07 -3.75
CA TYR A 75 6.21 19.12 -2.64
C TYR A 75 5.37 17.89 -2.97
N THR A 76 5.63 16.78 -2.29
CA THR A 76 4.82 15.56 -2.33
C THR A 76 4.45 15.17 -0.90
N LEU A 77 3.19 14.88 -0.63
CA LEU A 77 2.74 14.41 0.69
C LEU A 77 3.20 12.96 0.89
N GLU A 78 4.04 12.75 1.90
CA GLU A 78 4.66 11.45 2.17
C GLU A 78 3.98 10.73 3.31
N LEU A 79 3.85 11.39 4.47
CA LEU A 79 3.32 10.82 5.71
C LEU A 79 2.29 11.75 6.35
N LEU A 80 1.33 11.15 7.05
CA LEU A 80 0.49 11.83 8.04
C LEU A 80 0.66 11.13 9.38
N GLU A 81 0.43 11.85 10.47
CA GLU A 81 0.29 11.26 11.78
C GLU A 81 -1.15 11.33 12.27
N ILE A 82 -1.72 10.16 12.49
CA ILE A 82 -3.09 9.96 12.95
C ILE A 82 -3.02 9.27 14.31
N GLU A 83 -3.61 9.87 15.33
CA GLU A 83 -3.66 9.32 16.70
C GLU A 83 -2.28 8.88 17.23
N GLY A 84 -1.24 9.69 17.01
CA GLY A 84 0.12 9.40 17.47
C GLY A 84 0.89 8.40 16.59
N ARG A 85 0.31 7.92 15.48
CA ARG A 85 0.92 6.93 14.58
C ARG A 85 1.17 7.50 13.20
N TYR A 86 2.35 7.26 12.67
CA TYR A 86 2.70 7.61 11.30
C TYR A 86 2.04 6.66 10.30
N VAL A 87 1.50 7.22 9.22
CA VAL A 87 0.85 6.48 8.14
C VAL A 87 1.36 6.99 6.80
N GLY A 88 1.75 6.07 5.91
CA GLY A 88 2.22 6.40 4.57
C GLY A 88 1.08 6.86 3.65
N ALA A 89 1.19 8.08 3.13
CA ALA A 89 0.27 8.66 2.15
C ALA A 89 0.71 8.41 0.69
N ASN A 90 2.01 8.26 0.44
CA ASN A 90 2.54 8.09 -0.90
C ASN A 90 2.40 6.64 -1.41
N THR A 91 1.46 6.41 -2.32
CA THR A 91 1.14 5.08 -2.87
C THR A 91 2.12 4.57 -3.92
N VAL A 92 3.16 5.33 -4.28
CA VAL A 92 4.22 4.85 -5.19
C VAL A 92 5.34 4.13 -4.44
N VAL A 93 5.55 4.50 -3.16
CA VAL A 93 6.57 3.91 -2.29
C VAL A 93 6.43 2.37 -2.09
N PRO A 94 5.21 1.80 -1.92
CA PRO A 94 4.98 0.37 -1.74
C PRO A 94 5.74 -0.56 -2.70
N ASN A 95 5.80 -0.25 -4.00
CA ASN A 95 6.49 -1.10 -4.98
C ASN A 95 8.00 -1.14 -4.72
N ARG A 96 8.61 -0.01 -4.34
CA ARG A 96 10.03 0.07 -3.93
C ARG A 96 10.27 -0.72 -2.64
N LEU A 97 9.40 -0.56 -1.64
CA LEU A 97 9.52 -1.30 -0.37
C LEU A 97 9.42 -2.81 -0.61
N ALA A 98 8.43 -3.25 -1.39
CA ALA A 98 8.26 -4.64 -1.75
C ALA A 98 9.49 -5.21 -2.47
N GLU A 99 10.05 -4.48 -3.44
CA GLU A 99 11.29 -4.90 -4.12
C GLU A 99 12.43 -5.13 -3.12
N ILE A 100 12.70 -4.15 -2.26
CA ILE A 100 13.78 -4.23 -1.27
C ILE A 100 13.54 -5.41 -0.32
N LEU A 101 12.33 -5.53 0.24
CA LEU A 101 11.99 -6.62 1.16
C LEU A 101 12.08 -8.01 0.52
N VAL A 102 11.77 -8.12 -0.78
CA VAL A 102 11.94 -9.37 -1.54
C VAL A 102 13.42 -9.69 -1.75
N ARG A 103 14.25 -8.69 -2.11
CA ARG A 103 15.70 -8.86 -2.27
C ARG A 103 16.40 -9.24 -0.97
N GLU A 104 16.01 -8.61 0.14
CA GLU A 104 16.52 -8.90 1.49
C GLU A 104 15.95 -10.21 2.09
N GLY A 105 15.03 -10.89 1.39
CA GLY A 105 14.47 -12.15 1.85
C GLY A 105 13.55 -12.02 3.07
N CYS A 106 13.04 -10.81 3.34
CA CYS A 106 12.08 -10.50 4.41
C CYS A 106 10.65 -11.01 4.11
N VAL A 107 10.34 -11.42 2.86
CA VAL A 107 9.00 -11.91 2.49
C VAL A 107 8.97 -13.45 2.42
N PRO A 108 8.20 -14.14 3.29
CA PRO A 108 8.11 -15.60 3.29
C PRO A 108 7.62 -16.19 1.96
N GLY A 109 8.41 -17.08 1.38
CA GLY A 109 8.10 -17.77 0.12
C GLY A 109 8.58 -17.06 -1.16
N LEU A 110 9.12 -15.83 -1.04
CA LEU A 110 9.73 -15.07 -2.14
C LEU A 110 11.27 -15.07 -2.01
N LYS A 111 11.87 -16.26 -1.96
CA LYS A 111 13.32 -16.43 -1.82
C LYS A 111 13.93 -17.04 -3.08
N ARG A 112 15.25 -16.88 -3.27
CA ARG A 112 16.08 -17.57 -4.28
C ARG A 112 15.53 -17.41 -5.71
N PHE A 113 15.80 -16.25 -6.30
CA PHE A 113 15.52 -15.94 -7.70
C PHE A 113 16.82 -15.49 -8.39
N ARG A 114 16.92 -15.71 -9.69
CA ARG A 114 18.08 -15.32 -10.51
C ARG A 114 17.97 -13.87 -10.99
N SER A 115 16.76 -13.40 -11.22
CA SER A 115 16.47 -12.04 -11.66
C SER A 115 15.14 -11.55 -11.06
N LEU A 116 15.01 -10.23 -10.97
CA LEU A 116 13.80 -9.51 -10.60
C LEU A 116 13.64 -8.35 -11.57
N ALA A 117 12.49 -8.29 -12.23
CA ALA A 117 12.08 -7.19 -13.11
C ALA A 117 10.84 -6.50 -12.54
N ARG A 118 10.61 -5.24 -12.92
CA ARG A 118 9.49 -4.41 -12.45
C ARG A 118 8.54 -4.05 -13.59
N GLU A 119 7.28 -3.81 -13.26
CA GLU A 119 6.27 -3.26 -14.19
C GLU A 119 6.14 -4.05 -15.50
N VAL A 120 6.25 -5.37 -15.42
CA VAL A 120 6.28 -6.26 -16.60
C VAL A 120 4.87 -6.50 -17.09
N ARG A 121 4.61 -6.29 -18.39
CA ARG A 121 3.30 -6.57 -18.99
C ARG A 121 2.98 -8.06 -18.91
N TYR A 122 1.74 -8.39 -18.54
CA TYR A 122 1.21 -9.76 -18.52
C TYR A 122 -0.31 -9.73 -18.68
N GLY A 123 -0.90 -10.87 -19.05
CA GLY A 123 -2.33 -10.94 -19.32
C GLY A 123 -2.74 -10.03 -20.48
N GLU A 124 -4.00 -9.59 -20.48
CA GLU A 124 -4.56 -8.82 -21.59
C GLU A 124 -4.26 -7.32 -21.45
N ASN A 125 -4.45 -6.76 -20.25
CA ASN A 125 -4.33 -5.31 -20.02
C ASN A 125 -3.60 -4.95 -18.70
N SER A 126 -2.74 -5.85 -18.22
CA SER A 126 -2.11 -5.72 -16.90
C SER A 126 -0.60 -5.62 -16.94
N ARG A 127 -0.06 -5.10 -15.84
CA ARG A 127 1.37 -5.09 -15.52
C ARG A 127 1.52 -5.63 -14.11
N ILE A 128 2.47 -6.54 -13.93
CA ILE A 128 2.82 -7.06 -12.62
C ILE A 128 3.89 -6.17 -12.01
N ASP A 129 3.73 -5.83 -10.73
CA ASP A 129 4.65 -4.93 -10.04
C ASP A 129 6.06 -5.50 -10.01
N LEU A 130 6.21 -6.79 -9.65
CA LEU A 130 7.49 -7.51 -9.67
C LEU A 130 7.34 -8.88 -10.36
N LEU A 131 8.29 -9.23 -11.22
CA LEU A 131 8.42 -10.54 -11.84
C LEU A 131 9.76 -11.15 -11.45
N LEU A 132 9.73 -12.28 -10.73
CA LEU A 132 10.92 -13.00 -10.32
C LEU A 132 11.13 -14.23 -11.20
N GLU A 133 12.37 -14.51 -11.59
CA GLU A 133 12.72 -15.79 -12.19
C GLU A 133 13.34 -16.74 -11.17
N GLN A 134 12.64 -17.81 -10.86
CA GLN A 134 13.09 -18.88 -9.97
C GLN A 134 13.52 -20.13 -10.74
N GLY A 135 14.09 -21.11 -10.02
CA GLY A 135 14.48 -22.41 -10.58
C GLY A 135 15.88 -22.41 -11.23
N SER A 136 16.18 -23.47 -11.97
CA SER A 136 17.43 -23.56 -12.74
C SER A 136 17.26 -22.91 -14.12
N ARG A 137 18.36 -22.66 -14.83
CA ARG A 137 18.29 -22.19 -16.23
C ARG A 137 17.56 -23.18 -17.15
N ARG A 138 17.60 -24.48 -16.83
CA ARG A 138 16.94 -25.55 -17.60
C ARG A 138 15.44 -25.66 -17.31
N HIS A 139 15.03 -25.26 -16.11
CA HIS A 139 13.63 -25.29 -15.66
C HIS A 139 13.29 -23.99 -14.92
N PRO A 140 13.18 -22.86 -15.64
CA PRO A 140 12.79 -21.60 -15.04
C PRO A 140 11.31 -21.64 -14.63
N VAL A 141 10.99 -21.01 -13.51
CA VAL A 141 9.60 -20.77 -13.08
C VAL A 141 9.46 -19.29 -12.79
N ARG A 142 8.48 -18.64 -13.39
CA ARG A 142 8.20 -17.23 -13.12
C ARG A 142 7.34 -17.12 -11.86
N HIS A 143 7.62 -16.11 -11.06
CA HIS A 143 6.83 -15.77 -9.89
C HIS A 143 6.37 -14.32 -10.01
N TYR A 144 5.09 -14.16 -10.27
CA TYR A 144 4.40 -12.89 -10.41
C TYR A 144 4.04 -12.36 -9.03
N VAL A 145 4.43 -11.13 -8.70
CA VAL A 145 4.14 -10.52 -7.40
C VAL A 145 3.45 -9.19 -7.60
N GLU A 146 2.18 -9.16 -7.20
CA GLU A 146 1.33 -7.96 -7.19
C GLU A 146 1.44 -7.32 -5.80
N VAL A 147 1.77 -6.04 -5.75
CA VAL A 147 1.98 -5.28 -4.53
C VAL A 147 0.75 -4.43 -4.24
N LYS A 148 0.26 -4.49 -3.00
CA LYS A 148 -0.84 -3.67 -2.51
C LYS A 148 -0.40 -2.85 -1.30
N ASN A 149 -0.88 -1.61 -1.22
CA ASN A 149 -0.68 -0.75 -0.07
C ASN A 149 -1.90 -0.81 0.84
N CYS A 150 -1.72 -1.04 2.13
CA CYS A 150 -2.79 -1.00 3.11
C CYS A 150 -2.42 -0.06 4.27
N HIS A 151 -3.31 0.88 4.55
CA HIS A 151 -3.15 1.89 5.62
C HIS A 151 -4.33 1.90 6.60
N LEU A 152 -5.41 1.21 6.26
CA LEU A 152 -6.68 1.23 6.98
C LEU A 152 -6.67 0.12 8.03
N VAL A 153 -6.73 0.48 9.30
CA VAL A 153 -6.84 -0.45 10.43
C VAL A 153 -8.04 -0.07 11.28
N TYR A 154 -8.85 -1.06 11.64
CA TYR A 154 -10.05 -0.88 12.46
C TYR A 154 -9.78 -1.32 13.92
N PRO A 155 -10.67 -1.00 14.89
CA PRO A 155 -10.46 -1.28 16.32
C PRO A 155 -10.27 -2.75 16.67
N ASP A 156 -10.71 -3.68 15.81
CA ASP A 156 -10.45 -5.11 15.96
C ASP A 156 -8.98 -5.50 15.65
N GLY A 157 -8.13 -4.52 15.32
CA GLY A 157 -6.73 -4.67 14.94
C GLY A 157 -6.54 -5.26 13.55
N GLY A 158 -7.60 -5.37 12.75
CA GLY A 158 -7.52 -5.81 11.37
C GLY A 158 -7.11 -4.68 10.45
N ALA A 159 -6.14 -4.95 9.57
CA ALA A 159 -5.86 -4.13 8.40
C ALA A 159 -6.77 -4.54 7.23
N TYR A 160 -7.42 -3.59 6.58
CA TYR A 160 -8.45 -3.84 5.57
C TYR A 160 -8.02 -3.25 4.22
N PHE A 161 -8.07 -4.07 3.17
CA PHE A 161 -7.82 -3.62 1.79
C PHE A 161 -8.86 -4.20 0.82
N PRO A 162 -9.43 -3.39 -0.08
CA PRO A 162 -9.21 -1.95 -0.27
C PRO A 162 -9.99 -1.09 0.73
N ASP A 163 -9.77 0.24 0.67
CA ASP A 163 -10.53 1.29 1.39
C ASP A 163 -11.71 1.82 0.55
N SER A 164 -11.93 1.27 -0.63
CA SER A 164 -12.97 1.66 -1.58
C SER A 164 -13.10 0.61 -2.69
N VAL A 165 -14.23 0.58 -3.39
CA VAL A 165 -14.45 -0.35 -4.52
C VAL A 165 -13.34 -0.19 -5.57
N SER A 166 -12.74 -1.32 -5.97
CA SER A 166 -11.66 -1.39 -6.95
C SER A 166 -11.93 -2.48 -7.99
N VAL A 167 -12.71 -2.14 -9.01
CA VAL A 167 -13.03 -3.04 -10.15
C VAL A 167 -11.75 -3.64 -10.76
N ARG A 168 -10.71 -2.82 -10.90
CA ARG A 168 -9.41 -3.24 -11.45
C ARG A 168 -8.71 -4.29 -10.58
N ALA A 169 -8.78 -4.16 -9.26
CA ALA A 169 -8.09 -5.08 -8.36
C ALA A 169 -8.65 -6.51 -8.43
N ALA A 170 -9.97 -6.66 -8.55
CA ALA A 170 -10.59 -7.98 -8.74
C ALA A 170 -10.19 -8.62 -10.08
N GLY A 171 -10.07 -7.82 -11.15
CA GLY A 171 -9.59 -8.29 -12.45
C GLY A 171 -8.18 -8.86 -12.39
N HIS A 172 -7.24 -8.16 -11.73
CA HIS A 172 -5.86 -8.64 -11.56
C HIS A 172 -5.79 -9.99 -10.84
N LEU A 173 -6.66 -10.25 -9.85
CA LEU A 173 -6.69 -11.53 -9.13
C LEU A 173 -7.06 -12.72 -10.04
N ARG A 174 -7.98 -12.53 -10.98
CA ARG A 174 -8.34 -13.57 -11.96
C ARG A 174 -7.20 -13.86 -12.92
N GLU A 175 -6.50 -12.82 -13.38
CA GLU A 175 -5.32 -13.00 -14.22
C GLU A 175 -4.18 -13.72 -13.48
N LEU A 176 -3.97 -13.42 -12.19
CA LEU A 176 -3.02 -14.15 -11.35
C LEU A 176 -3.41 -15.62 -11.15
N ALA A 177 -4.71 -15.92 -11.02
CA ALA A 177 -5.17 -17.30 -10.97
C ALA A 177 -4.88 -18.05 -12.29
N ALA A 178 -5.06 -17.38 -13.44
CA ALA A 178 -4.70 -17.94 -14.75
C ALA A 178 -3.18 -18.18 -14.88
N VAL A 179 -2.35 -17.29 -14.34
CA VAL A 179 -0.88 -17.49 -14.24
C VAL A 179 -0.55 -18.76 -13.47
N VAL A 180 -1.22 -18.98 -12.33
CA VAL A 180 -0.98 -20.20 -11.53
C VAL A 180 -1.47 -21.45 -12.25
N ALA A 181 -2.63 -21.39 -12.92
CA ALA A 181 -3.14 -22.50 -13.73
C ALA A 181 -2.20 -22.89 -14.88
N ALA A 182 -1.45 -21.92 -15.42
CA ALA A 182 -0.44 -22.15 -16.46
C ALA A 182 0.89 -22.73 -15.92
N GLY A 183 1.01 -22.98 -14.61
CA GLY A 183 2.17 -23.60 -13.98
C GLY A 183 3.23 -22.63 -13.42
N ASP A 184 3.03 -21.32 -13.59
CA ASP A 184 3.84 -20.29 -12.94
C ASP A 184 3.33 -20.04 -11.50
N LYS A 185 4.01 -19.18 -10.74
CA LYS A 185 3.61 -18.82 -9.37
C LYS A 185 3.07 -17.40 -9.31
N ALA A 186 2.13 -17.14 -8.40
CA ALA A 186 1.67 -15.80 -8.11
C ALA A 186 1.59 -15.54 -6.60
N THR A 187 1.94 -14.32 -6.19
CA THR A 187 1.76 -13.81 -4.83
C THR A 187 1.14 -12.41 -4.87
N VAL A 188 0.11 -12.18 -4.06
CA VAL A 188 -0.32 -10.84 -3.68
C VAL A 188 0.39 -10.47 -2.38
N LEU A 189 1.22 -9.44 -2.42
CA LEU A 189 1.98 -8.93 -1.28
C LEU A 189 1.40 -7.59 -0.80
N PHE A 190 0.86 -7.58 0.40
CA PHE A 190 0.42 -6.37 1.07
C PHE A 190 1.55 -5.75 1.89
N THR A 191 1.82 -4.49 1.61
CA THR A 191 2.63 -3.62 2.47
C THR A 191 1.68 -2.88 3.41
N VAL A 192 1.68 -3.27 4.69
CA VAL A 192 0.81 -2.70 5.71
C VAL A 192 1.59 -1.59 6.43
N GLN A 193 1.30 -0.34 6.10
CA GLN A 193 1.97 0.82 6.67
C GLN A 193 1.31 1.30 7.97
N ARG A 194 1.08 0.35 8.89
CA ARG A 194 0.40 0.52 10.17
C ARG A 194 0.95 -0.46 11.19
N GLU A 195 1.69 0.05 12.18
CA GLU A 195 2.35 -0.77 13.20
C GLU A 195 1.37 -1.41 14.21
N ASP A 196 0.14 -0.93 14.27
CA ASP A 196 -0.95 -1.41 15.12
C ASP A 196 -1.80 -2.52 14.48
N ALA A 197 -1.49 -2.94 13.25
CA ALA A 197 -2.16 -4.05 12.60
C ALA A 197 -1.73 -5.41 13.19
N ARG A 198 -2.71 -6.27 13.50
CA ARG A 198 -2.51 -7.64 14.02
C ARG A 198 -2.71 -8.73 12.96
N PHE A 199 -3.48 -8.42 11.93
CA PHE A 199 -3.72 -9.28 10.76
C PHE A 199 -4.23 -8.43 9.60
N LEU A 200 -4.21 -8.96 8.38
CA LEU A 200 -4.81 -8.33 7.20
C LEU A 200 -5.99 -9.13 6.67
N ARG A 201 -7.02 -8.44 6.16
CA ARG A 201 -8.17 -9.00 5.45
C ARG A 201 -8.44 -8.26 4.15
N PRO A 202 -8.81 -8.98 3.08
CA PRO A 202 -9.58 -8.40 2.00
C PRO A 202 -10.88 -7.78 2.55
N SER A 203 -11.17 -6.53 2.21
CA SER A 203 -12.28 -5.79 2.79
C SER A 203 -13.60 -6.15 2.13
N ARG A 204 -14.44 -6.96 2.80
CA ARG A 204 -15.83 -7.19 2.42
C ARG A 204 -16.70 -5.96 2.67
N LEU A 205 -16.31 -5.11 3.62
CA LEU A 205 -17.02 -3.88 3.94
C LEU A 205 -16.93 -2.83 2.81
N HIS A 206 -15.80 -2.79 2.11
CA HIS A 206 -15.53 -1.82 1.04
C HIS A 206 -15.69 -2.40 -0.36
N ASP A 207 -15.31 -3.67 -0.55
CA ASP A 207 -15.37 -4.34 -1.84
C ASP A 207 -15.60 -5.86 -1.67
N PRO A 208 -16.87 -6.29 -1.50
CA PRO A 208 -17.23 -7.71 -1.43
C PRO A 208 -16.69 -8.52 -2.62
N THR A 209 -16.76 -7.96 -3.82
CA THR A 209 -16.31 -8.58 -5.06
C THR A 209 -14.81 -8.86 -5.03
N PHE A 210 -13.99 -7.90 -4.58
CA PHE A 210 -12.55 -8.13 -4.40
C PHE A 210 -12.27 -9.19 -3.34
N ALA A 211 -12.99 -9.17 -2.22
CA ALA A 211 -12.79 -10.15 -1.15
C ALA A 211 -13.14 -11.59 -1.57
N GLU A 212 -14.18 -11.75 -2.40
CA GLU A 212 -14.55 -13.01 -3.02
C GLU A 212 -13.51 -13.47 -4.04
N ALA A 213 -13.12 -12.59 -4.97
CA ALA A 213 -12.06 -12.87 -5.92
C ALA A 213 -10.72 -13.24 -5.24
N ALA A 214 -10.42 -12.67 -4.07
CA ALA A 214 -9.23 -13.01 -3.30
C ALA A 214 -9.32 -14.44 -2.73
N THR A 215 -10.51 -14.83 -2.28
CA THR A 215 -10.77 -16.19 -1.78
C THR A 215 -10.66 -17.21 -2.91
N GLU A 216 -11.24 -16.92 -4.07
CA GLU A 216 -11.16 -17.76 -5.28
C GLU A 216 -9.72 -17.89 -5.80
N ALA A 217 -8.99 -16.77 -5.91
CA ALA A 217 -7.60 -16.78 -6.35
C ALA A 217 -6.71 -17.59 -5.40
N ALA A 218 -6.95 -17.50 -4.09
CA ALA A 218 -6.23 -18.33 -3.11
C ALA A 218 -6.53 -19.82 -3.28
N ALA A 219 -7.78 -20.19 -3.53
CA ALA A 219 -8.17 -21.56 -3.83
C ALA A 219 -7.50 -22.09 -5.12
N ALA A 220 -7.28 -21.20 -6.11
CA ALA A 220 -6.52 -21.50 -7.33
C ALA A 220 -4.99 -21.56 -7.12
N GLY A 221 -4.48 -21.27 -5.92
CA GLY A 221 -3.06 -21.37 -5.57
C GLY A 221 -2.29 -20.05 -5.55
N VAL A 222 -2.95 -18.91 -5.77
CA VAL A 222 -2.33 -17.59 -5.57
C VAL A 222 -2.03 -17.39 -4.08
N ARG A 223 -0.80 -16.99 -3.75
CA ARG A 223 -0.39 -16.82 -2.35
C ARG A 223 -0.72 -15.41 -1.88
N PHE A 224 -1.25 -15.30 -0.66
CA PHE A 224 -1.47 -14.00 -0.03
C PHE A 224 -0.46 -13.83 1.11
N ARG A 225 0.26 -12.71 1.10
CA ARG A 225 1.31 -12.36 2.07
C ARG A 225 1.15 -10.91 2.50
N ALA A 226 1.38 -10.63 3.77
CA ALA A 226 1.43 -9.26 4.27
C ALA A 226 2.70 -9.08 5.10
N VAL A 227 3.21 -7.86 5.09
CA VAL A 227 4.32 -7.41 5.93
C VAL A 227 3.94 -6.11 6.60
N THR A 228 4.33 -5.96 7.87
CA THR A 228 4.12 -4.72 8.60
C THR A 228 5.34 -3.83 8.42
N ILE A 229 5.08 -2.56 8.10
CA ILE A 229 6.08 -1.52 7.92
C ILE A 229 5.65 -0.33 8.76
N ALA A 230 6.50 0.13 9.67
CA ALA A 230 6.28 1.39 10.39
C ALA A 230 6.96 2.52 9.61
N PRO A 231 6.20 3.37 8.88
CA PRO A 231 6.78 4.58 8.35
C PRO A 231 7.11 5.54 9.49
N ARG A 232 8.20 6.28 9.36
CA ARG A 232 8.65 7.32 10.31
C ARG A 232 9.39 8.39 9.52
N PRO A 233 9.67 9.58 10.09
CA PRO A 233 10.40 10.63 9.36
C PRO A 233 11.80 10.23 8.90
N ASP A 234 12.44 9.28 9.59
CA ASP A 234 13.77 8.75 9.29
C ASP A 234 13.77 7.61 8.25
N GLY A 235 12.64 6.93 8.05
CA GLY A 235 12.51 5.87 7.06
C GLY A 235 11.33 4.93 7.27
N PHE A 236 11.39 3.79 6.61
CA PHE A 236 10.41 2.71 6.70
C PHE A 236 11.02 1.53 7.44
N HIS A 237 10.51 1.24 8.62
CA HIS A 237 11.01 0.19 9.52
C HIS A 237 10.23 -1.10 9.28
N TYR A 238 10.91 -2.16 8.83
CA TYR A 238 10.28 -3.47 8.65
C TYR A 238 10.01 -4.14 10.00
N LEU A 239 8.75 -4.50 10.27
CA LEU A 239 8.33 -5.10 11.55
C LEU A 239 7.98 -6.59 11.47
N GLY A 240 8.18 -7.23 10.31
CA GLY A 240 7.92 -8.66 10.15
C GLY A 240 6.72 -8.99 9.27
N PRO A 241 6.45 -10.29 9.07
CA PRO A 241 5.26 -10.77 8.37
C PRO A 241 4.00 -10.57 9.21
N LEU A 242 2.88 -10.31 8.53
CA LEU A 242 1.56 -10.16 9.14
C LEU A 242 0.63 -11.27 8.62
N PRO A 243 -0.16 -11.97 9.47
CA PRO A 243 -1.10 -12.99 9.02
C PRO A 243 -2.15 -12.41 8.07
N VAL A 244 -2.37 -13.06 6.93
CA VAL A 244 -3.49 -12.74 6.02
C VAL A 244 -4.63 -13.70 6.29
N ARG A 245 -5.79 -13.17 6.68
CA ARG A 245 -7.02 -13.94 6.92
C ARG A 245 -7.93 -13.79 5.71
N LEU A 246 -8.09 -14.88 4.99
CA LEU A 246 -9.05 -15.00 3.89
C LEU A 246 -10.37 -15.58 4.41
N GLY A 247 -11.43 -15.42 3.64
CA GLY A 247 -12.76 -15.92 3.99
C GLY A 247 -13.69 -14.88 4.62
N PRO A 248 -14.94 -15.28 4.90
CA PRO A 248 -15.97 -14.38 5.39
C PRO A 248 -15.75 -13.94 6.85
N TYR A 249 -16.27 -12.77 7.18
CA TYR A 249 -16.38 -12.23 8.52
C TYR A 249 -17.58 -11.28 8.57
N PRO A 250 -18.21 -11.09 9.75
CA PRO A 250 -19.32 -10.14 9.88
C PRO A 250 -18.82 -8.71 9.68
N THR A 251 -19.48 -7.93 8.82
CA THR A 251 -19.18 -6.52 8.57
C THR A 251 -19.89 -5.58 9.52
N ALA A 252 -21.07 -5.96 10.03
CA ALA A 252 -21.91 -5.12 10.88
C ALA A 252 -21.17 -4.50 12.09
N PRO A 253 -20.28 -5.23 12.81
CA PRO A 253 -19.52 -4.61 13.92
C PRO A 253 -18.54 -3.52 13.50
N LEU A 254 -18.17 -3.44 12.21
CA LEU A 254 -17.19 -2.53 11.66
C LEU A 254 -17.83 -1.28 11.02
N GLU A 255 -19.10 -1.37 10.63
CA GLU A 255 -19.84 -0.31 9.93
C GLU A 255 -19.87 1.03 10.70
N PRO A 256 -20.16 1.07 12.02
CA PRO A 256 -20.15 2.34 12.76
C PRO A 256 -18.78 3.04 12.73
N PHE A 257 -17.69 2.26 12.73
CA PHE A 257 -16.35 2.82 12.67
C PHE A 257 -16.05 3.41 11.28
N ARG A 258 -16.41 2.70 10.20
CA ARG A 258 -16.32 3.24 8.83
C ARG A 258 -17.05 4.58 8.70
N ASP A 259 -18.28 4.63 9.22
CA ASP A 259 -19.13 5.82 9.12
C ASP A 259 -18.52 6.99 9.92
N ALA A 260 -17.91 6.71 11.08
CA ALA A 260 -17.17 7.70 11.86
C ALA A 260 -15.91 8.23 11.15
N LEU A 261 -15.30 7.47 10.24
CA LEU A 261 -14.16 7.91 9.42
C LEU A 261 -14.58 8.77 8.22
N ALA A 262 -15.85 8.80 7.84
CA ALA A 262 -16.32 9.50 6.64
C ALA A 262 -15.94 10.99 6.58
N PRO A 263 -16.02 11.80 7.67
CA PRO A 263 -15.58 13.20 7.66
C PRO A 263 -14.08 13.40 7.43
N PHE A 264 -13.28 12.35 7.69
CA PHE A 264 -11.82 12.34 7.59
C PHE A 264 -11.33 11.56 6.37
N SER A 265 -12.16 11.50 5.33
CA SER A 265 -11.92 10.69 4.14
C SER A 265 -12.22 11.47 2.87
N GLY A 266 -11.57 11.10 1.77
CA GLY A 266 -11.84 11.65 0.44
C GLY A 266 -11.12 12.97 0.17
N TRP A 267 -11.77 13.86 -0.57
CA TRP A 267 -11.26 15.17 -0.94
C TRP A 267 -12.41 16.15 -1.21
N ARG A 268 -12.11 17.44 -1.11
CA ARG A 268 -13.03 18.53 -1.47
C ARG A 268 -12.75 19.00 -2.89
N ARG A 269 -13.72 19.65 -3.54
CA ARG A 269 -13.46 20.36 -4.81
C ARG A 269 -12.95 21.77 -4.50
N ARG A 270 -11.88 22.19 -5.17
CA ARG A 270 -11.39 23.57 -5.02
C ARG A 270 -12.37 24.54 -5.69
N GLY A 271 -12.83 25.56 -4.96
CA GLY A 271 -13.77 26.57 -5.48
C GLY A 271 -15.25 26.15 -5.51
N GLY A 272 -15.61 24.99 -4.97
CA GLY A 272 -17.02 24.62 -4.76
C GLY A 272 -17.56 25.24 -3.47
N ARG A 273 -18.73 25.90 -3.54
CA ARG A 273 -19.52 26.20 -2.34
C ARG A 273 -19.90 24.86 -1.70
N GLY A 274 -19.67 24.75 -0.39
CA GLY A 274 -19.97 23.56 0.40
C GLY A 274 -21.44 23.20 0.43
#